data_AF-A0A372NPA1-F1
#
_entry.id   AF-A0A372NPA1-F1
#
_cell.length_a   1.000
_cell.length_b   1.000
_cell.length_c   1.000
_cell.angle_alpha   90.00
_cell.angle_beta   90.00
_cell.angle_gamma   90.00
#
_symmetry.space_group_name_H-M   'P 1'
#
loop_
_entity.id
_entity.type
_entity.pdbx_description
1 polymer ?
#
loop_
_entity_poly.entity_id
_entity_poly.type
_entity_poly.pdbx_seq_one_letter_code
_entity_poly.pdbx_strand_id
1 'polypeptide(L)' 'MHNTPTVKFGAVNSPKPQWATWMFRSVAILTTVISFWIGATQLIHDEAKVEVILALKSFDMLILGFSNLFGIVVPEKSQS' A
#
# COMPACT_ATOMS: atom_id res chain seq x y z
N MET A 1 -34.94 4.35 2.96
CA MET A 1 -34.12 3.15 3.25
C MET A 1 -32.67 3.58 3.28
N HIS A 2 -32.01 3.40 4.42
CA HIS A 2 -30.61 3.77 4.59
C HIS A 2 -29.75 2.59 4.11
N ASN A 3 -29.10 2.76 2.96
CA ASN A 3 -28.23 1.74 2.38
C ASN A 3 -26.90 1.72 3.16
N THR A 4 -26.71 0.75 4.06
CA THR A 4 -25.42 0.52 4.70
C THR A 4 -24.59 -0.43 3.85
N PRO A 5 -23.45 -0.01 3.29
CA PRO A 5 -22.62 -0.88 2.45
C PRO A 5 -22.02 -2.02 3.28
N THR A 6 -22.24 -3.27 2.86
CA THR A 6 -21.62 -4.45 3.49
C THR A 6 -20.21 -4.68 2.97
N VAL A 7 -19.24 -4.74 3.89
CA VAL A 7 -17.82 -4.94 3.61
C VAL A 7 -17.49 -6.46 3.53
N LYS A 8 -17.33 -7.03 2.34
CA LYS A 8 -16.84 -8.42 2.11
C LYS A 8 -15.32 -8.52 1.99
N PHE A 9 -14.67 -9.13 2.98
CA PHE A 9 -13.22 -9.42 2.98
C PHE A 9 -12.81 -10.37 1.83
N GLY A 10 -11.64 -10.14 1.20
CA GLY A 10 -11.02 -11.10 0.26
C GLY A 10 -11.30 -10.90 -1.23
N ALA A 11 -11.98 -9.82 -1.66
CA ALA A 11 -12.21 -9.51 -3.07
C ALA A 11 -11.00 -8.80 -3.72
N VAL A 12 -9.86 -9.48 -3.78
CA VAL A 12 -8.54 -8.90 -4.14
C VAL A 12 -8.49 -8.29 -5.56
N ASN A 13 -9.35 -8.75 -6.47
CA ASN A 13 -9.43 -8.25 -7.85
C ASN A 13 -10.48 -7.14 -8.04
N SER A 14 -11.17 -6.70 -6.98
CA SER A 14 -12.15 -5.62 -7.06
C SER A 14 -11.45 -4.25 -7.11
N PRO A 15 -12.03 -3.26 -7.82
CA PRO A 15 -11.43 -1.93 -7.91
C PRO A 15 -11.35 -1.29 -6.53
N LYS A 16 -10.13 -0.97 -6.10
CA LYS A 16 -9.86 -0.30 -4.84
C LYS A 16 -10.28 1.17 -4.85
N PRO A 17 -10.71 1.74 -3.70
CA PRO A 17 -11.07 3.14 -3.62
C PRO A 17 -9.87 4.04 -3.93
N GLN A 18 -10.13 5.20 -4.54
CA GLN A 18 -9.08 6.11 -5.01
C GLN A 18 -8.18 6.61 -3.87
N TRP A 19 -8.75 6.89 -2.69
CA TRP A 19 -7.97 7.34 -1.52
C TRP A 19 -6.92 6.31 -1.08
N ALA A 20 -7.24 5.01 -1.12
CA ALA A 20 -6.32 3.94 -0.73
C ALA A 20 -5.18 3.82 -1.75
N THR A 21 -5.49 4.04 -3.04
CA THR A 21 -4.48 4.08 -4.11
C THR A 21 -3.51 5.25 -3.91
N TRP A 22 -4.03 6.44 -3.59
CA TRP A 22 -3.20 7.62 -3.36
C TRP A 22 -2.34 7.49 -2.10
N MET A 23 -2.90 6.98 -1.00
CA MET A 23 -2.15 6.70 0.23
C MET A 23 -0.97 5.76 -0.04
N PHE A 24 -1.20 4.65 -0.75
CA PHE A 24 -0.13 3.71 -1.10
C PHE A 24 0.96 4.38 -1.95
N ARG A 25 0.57 5.15 -2.97
CA ARG A 25 1.52 5.86 -3.84
C ARG A 25 2.38 6.84 -3.05
N SER A 26 1.79 7.62 -2.13
CA SER A 26 2.52 8.56 -1.29
C SER A 26 3.56 7.85 -0.42
N VAL A 27 3.19 6.73 0.21
CA VAL A 27 4.13 5.97 1.04
C VAL A 27 5.26 5.39 0.19
N ALA A 28 4.95 4.78 -0.95
CA ALA A 28 5.96 4.21 -1.85
C ALA A 28 6.95 5.25 -2.39
N ILE A 29 6.48 6.47 -2.66
CA ILE A 29 7.36 7.60 -3.06
C ILE A 29 8.27 7.98 -1.88
N LEU A 30 7.71 8.13 -0.68
CA LEU A 30 8.46 8.54 0.50
C LEU A 30 9.56 7.52 0.85
N THR A 31 9.23 6.23 0.90
CA THR A 31 10.20 5.16 1.20
C THR A 31 11.27 5.05 0.13
N THR A 32 10.95 5.35 -1.14
CA THR A 32 11.92 5.41 -2.23
C THR A 32 12.88 6.59 -2.08
N VAL A 33 12.38 7.78 -1.75
CA VAL A 33 13.23 8.95 -1.47
C VAL A 33 14.17 8.67 -0.29
N ILE A 34 13.65 8.08 0.78
CA ILE A 34 14.46 7.67 1.95
C ILE A 34 15.52 6.64 1.53
N SER A 35 15.16 5.64 0.74
CA SER A 35 16.10 4.61 0.26
C SER A 35 17.25 5.23 -0.54
N PHE A 36 16.97 6.20 -1.42
CA PHE A 36 18.00 6.91 -2.17
C PHE A 36 18.90 7.74 -1.27
N TRP A 37 18.33 8.44 -0.28
CA TRP A 37 19.12 9.19 0.68
C TRP A 37 20.06 8.29 1.49
N ILE A 38 19.55 7.15 1.99
CA ILE A 38 20.35 6.15 2.72
C ILE A 38 21.44 5.55 1.83
N GLY A 39 21.12 5.26 0.56
CA GLY A 39 22.11 4.77 -0.40
C GLY A 39 23.24 5.77 -0.66
N ALA A 40 22.91 7.07 -0.73
CA ALA A 40 23.86 8.14 -1.04
C ALA A 40 24.69 8.61 0.16
N THR A 41 24.17 8.48 1.38
CA THR A 41 24.87 9.01 2.58
C THR A 41 26.15 8.24 2.88
N GLN A 42 27.20 8.93 3.33
CA GLN A 42 28.44 8.29 3.82
C GLN A 42 28.42 8.06 5.34
N LEU A 43 27.34 8.46 6.01
CA LEU A 43 27.21 8.39 7.46
C LEU A 43 26.97 6.97 8.00
N ILE A 44 26.59 6.04 7.12
CA ILE A 44 26.18 4.68 7.47
C ILE A 44 27.12 3.71 6.74
N HIS A 45 27.54 2.63 7.42
CA HIS A 45 28.30 1.55 6.80
C HIS A 45 27.49 0.84 5.71
N ASP A 46 28.15 0.41 4.64
CA ASP A 46 27.47 -0.12 3.46
C ASP A 46 26.64 -1.37 3.74
N GLU A 47 27.09 -2.24 4.65
CA GLU A 47 26.35 -3.43 5.10
C GLU A 47 25.00 -3.05 5.74
N ALA A 48 25.00 -2.06 6.63
CA ALA A 48 23.79 -1.57 7.28
C ALA A 48 22.85 -0.85 6.29
N LYS A 49 23.38 -0.17 5.25
CA LYS A 49 22.54 0.43 4.20
C LYS A 49 21.75 -0.64 3.45
N VAL A 50 22.41 -1.74 3.08
CA VAL A 50 21.77 -2.83 2.35
C VAL A 50 20.61 -3.38 3.16
N GLU A 51 20.82 -3.69 4.45
CA GLU A 51 19.75 -4.21 5.33
C GLU A 51 18.57 -3.25 5.45
N VAL A 52 18.84 -1.95 5.68
CA VAL A 52 17.78 -0.96 5.85
C VAL A 52 16.99 -0.73 4.56
N ILE A 53 17.67 -0.65 3.41
CA ILE A 53 17.00 -0.51 2.11
C ILE A 53 16.16 -1.76 1.82
N LEU A 54 16.68 -2.95 2.11
CA LEU A 54 15.94 -4.20 1.92
C LEU A 54 14.68 -4.23 2.79
N ALA A 55 14.80 -3.87 4.07
CA ALA A 55 13.68 -3.79 5.00
C ALA A 55 12.60 -2.80 4.53
N LEU A 56 13.01 -1.61 4.06
CA LEU A 56 12.10 -0.61 3.49
C LEU A 56 11.35 -1.15 2.25
N LYS A 57 12.03 -1.89 1.38
CA LYS A 57 11.41 -2.46 0.18
C LYS A 57 10.49 -3.63 0.49
N SER A 58 10.83 -4.46 1.48
CA SER A 58 9.92 -5.49 2.00
C SER A 58 8.66 -4.86 2.57
N PHE A 59 8.79 -3.73 3.29
CA PHE A 59 7.65 -2.98 3.82
C PHE A 59 6.76 -2.41 2.71
N ASP A 60 7.35 -1.83 1.65
CA ASP A 60 6.61 -1.37 0.46
C ASP A 60 5.72 -2.48 -0.13
N MET A 61 6.25 -3.70 -0.25
CA MET A 61 5.52 -4.86 -0.77
C MET A 61 4.37 -5.30 0.14
N LEU A 62 4.56 -5.25 1.46
CA LEU A 62 3.49 -5.53 2.42
C LEU A 62 2.35 -4.52 2.29
N ILE A 63 2.67 -3.23 2.24
CA ILE A 63 1.66 -2.17 2.09
C ILE A 63 0.93 -2.32 0.75
N LEU A 64 1.63 -2.68 -0.33
CA LEU A 64 1.00 -2.95 -1.64
C LEU A 64 -0.03 -4.08 -1.51
N GLY A 65 0.36 -5.19 -0.88
CA GLY A 65 -0.50 -6.33 -0.62
C GLY A 65 -1.73 -5.93 0.20
N PHE A 66 -1.52 -5.22 1.31
CA PHE A 66 -2.61 -4.71 2.14
C PHE A 66 -3.51 -3.72 1.39
N SER A 67 -2.96 -2.87 0.50
CA SER A 67 -3.74 -1.90 -0.29
C SER A 67 -4.83 -2.57 -1.14
N ASN A 68 -4.59 -3.82 -1.58
CA ASN A 68 -5.53 -4.59 -2.38
C ASN A 68 -6.63 -5.25 -1.52
N LEU A 69 -6.49 -5.25 -0.20
CA LEU A 69 -7.53 -5.72 0.73
C LEU A 69 -8.58 -4.65 1.06
N PHE A 70 -8.30 -3.37 0.78
CA PHE A 70 -9.23 -2.25 1.03
C PHE A 70 -10.28 -2.04 -0.08
N GLY A 71 -10.38 -2.94 -1.06
CA GLY A 71 -11.20 -2.81 -2.27
C GLY A 71 -12.65 -3.26 -2.14
N ILE A 72 -13.35 -2.85 -1.10
CA ILE A 72 -14.69 -3.37 -0.81
C ILE A 72 -15.74 -2.26 -0.82
N VAL A 73 -16.40 -2.11 -1.98
CA VAL A 73 -17.73 -1.52 -2.08
C VAL A 73 -18.52 -2.42 -3.02
N VAL A 74 -19.40 -3.26 -2.48
CA VAL A 74 -20.34 -4.07 -3.29
C VAL A 74 -21.62 -3.26 -3.43
N PRO A 75 -21.94 -2.66 -4.58
CA PRO A 75 -23.29 -2.19 -4.83
C PRO A 75 -24.18 -3.43 -4.91
N GLU A 76 -25.14 -3.52 -3.99
CA GLU A 76 -26.13 -4.60 -4.03
C GLU A 76 -26.89 -4.51 -5.35
N LYS A 77 -26.82 -5.56 -6.17
CA LYS A 77 -27.57 -5.65 -7.42
C LYS A 77 -29.05 -5.55 -7.03
N SER A 78 -29.71 -4.46 -7.44
CA SER A 78 -31.17 -4.34 -7.38
C SER A 78 -31.75 -5.55 -8.12
N GLN A 79 -32.21 -6.55 -7.36
CA GLN A 79 -33.02 -7.63 -7.92
C GLN A 79 -34.38 -6.99 -8.24
N SER A 80 -34.61 -6.75 -9.52
CA SER A 80 -35.94 -6.44 -10.08
C SER A 80 -36.81 -7.68 -10.08
#